data_AF-A0A534KEM8-F1
#
_entry.id   AF-A0A534KEM8-F1
#
_cell.length_a   1.000
_cell.length_b   1.000
_cell.length_c   1.000
_cell.angle_alpha   90.00
_cell.angle_beta   90.00
_cell.angle_gamma   90.00
#
_symmetry.space_group_name_H-M   'P 1'
#
loop_
_entity.id
_entity.type
_entity.pdbx_description
1 polymer ?
#
loop_
_entity_poly.entity_id
_entity_poly.type
_entity_poly.pdbx_seq_one_letter_code
_entity_poly.pdbx_strand_id
1 'polypeptide(L)'
;MVLSPEAKLWWAQAKRDFRIAERNHANHDYEVSVFYCEQAAQKALKGLLLHRTSQMPPKIHNLVELGRLTGVSRPMRDFLAELTPHYMITRYPDAAGAVTSDLYNGRLSLRFLRGTKKVMEWCRSRLR
;
A
#
# COMPACT_ATOMS: atom_id res chain seq x y z
N MET A 1 -13.56 8.02 17.76
CA MET A 1 -14.70 7.18 17.32
C MET A 1 -14.25 5.73 17.49
N VAL A 2 -15.02 4.84 18.12
CA VAL A 2 -14.54 3.46 18.32
C VAL A 2 -14.39 2.78 16.96
N LEU A 3 -13.22 2.18 16.68
CA LEU A 3 -12.95 1.48 15.43
C LEU A 3 -13.92 0.31 15.23
N SER A 4 -14.56 0.24 14.06
CA SER A 4 -15.41 -0.92 13.73
C SER A 4 -14.58 -2.22 13.68
N PRO A 5 -15.19 -3.38 14.00
CA PRO A 5 -14.53 -4.67 13.87
C PRO A 5 -13.90 -4.89 12.49
N GLU A 6 -14.59 -4.48 11.44
CA GLU A 6 -14.14 -4.62 10.06
C GLU A 6 -12.94 -3.71 9.79
N ALA A 7 -12.97 -2.44 10.22
CA ALA A 7 -11.81 -1.54 10.09
C ALA A 7 -10.58 -2.08 10.82
N LYS A 8 -10.76 -2.77 11.97
CA LYS A 8 -9.67 -3.46 12.68
C LYS A 8 -9.08 -4.59 11.85
N LEU A 9 -9.89 -5.38 11.16
CA LEU A 9 -9.43 -6.45 10.26
C LEU A 9 -8.59 -5.89 9.11
N TRP A 10 -9.09 -4.86 8.43
CA TRP A 10 -8.37 -4.20 7.33
C TRP A 10 -7.03 -3.60 7.79
N TRP A 11 -7.03 -2.92 8.94
CA TRP A 11 -5.81 -2.38 9.51
C TRP A 11 -4.82 -3.46 9.96
N ALA A 12 -5.31 -4.55 10.54
CA ALA A 12 -4.47 -5.69 10.92
C ALA A 12 -3.80 -6.33 9.70
N GLN A 13 -4.54 -6.50 8.60
CA GLN A 13 -3.98 -7.02 7.36
C GLN A 13 -2.96 -6.05 6.74
N ALA A 14 -3.24 -4.74 6.71
CA ALA A 14 -2.29 -3.74 6.22
C ALA A 14 -0.96 -3.78 6.99
N LYS A 15 -1.01 -3.93 8.32
CA LYS A 15 0.20 -4.11 9.16
C LYS A 15 0.92 -5.42 8.87
N ARG A 16 0.19 -6.50 8.61
CA ARG A 16 0.79 -7.78 8.23
C ARG A 16 1.52 -7.65 6.89
N ASP A 17 0.90 -7.04 5.90
CA ASP A 17 1.47 -6.84 4.58
C ASP A 17 2.72 -5.98 4.64
N PHE A 18 2.70 -4.88 5.40
CA PHE A 18 3.89 -4.04 5.58
C PHE A 18 5.06 -4.80 6.21
N ARG A 19 4.81 -5.67 7.20
CA ARG A 19 5.86 -6.54 7.77
C ARG A 19 6.39 -7.55 6.76
N ILE A 20 5.56 -8.04 5.85
CA ILE A 20 6.01 -8.92 4.76
C ILE A 20 6.89 -8.12 3.80
N ALA A 21 6.53 -6.88 3.48
CA ALA A 21 7.35 -5.99 2.65
C ALA A 21 8.75 -5.76 3.27
N GLU A 22 8.82 -5.53 4.58
CA GLU A 22 10.09 -5.34 5.31
C GLU A 22 10.97 -6.61 5.27
N ARG A 23 10.37 -7.78 5.48
CA ARG A 23 11.10 -9.07 5.44
C ARG A 23 11.66 -9.37 4.06
N ASN A 24 10.87 -9.17 3.01
CA ASN A 24 11.31 -9.43 1.64
C ASN A 24 12.41 -8.45 1.20
N HIS A 25 12.35 -7.18 1.65
CA HIS A 25 13.47 -6.26 1.43
C HIS A 25 14.77 -6.76 2.07
N ALA A 26 14.70 -7.24 3.31
CA ALA A 26 15.86 -7.79 4.02
C ALA A 26 16.42 -9.07 3.37
N ASN A 27 15.56 -9.85 2.70
CA ASN A 27 15.94 -11.05 1.95
C ASN A 27 16.39 -10.77 0.51
N HIS A 28 16.39 -9.51 0.08
CA HIS A 28 16.67 -9.08 -1.30
C HIS A 28 15.61 -9.45 -2.35
N ASP A 29 14.42 -9.89 -1.92
CA ASP A 29 13.23 -10.10 -2.76
C ASP A 29 12.52 -8.76 -2.99
N TYR A 30 13.16 -7.87 -3.75
CA TYR A 30 12.79 -6.46 -3.82
C TYR A 30 11.44 -6.19 -4.49
N GLU A 31 11.12 -6.91 -5.56
CA GLU A 31 9.83 -6.86 -6.25
C GLU A 31 8.69 -7.34 -5.34
N VAL A 32 8.92 -8.39 -4.55
CA VAL A 32 7.96 -8.88 -3.56
C VAL A 32 7.76 -7.84 -2.46
N SER A 33 8.84 -7.19 -2.02
CA SER A 33 8.75 -6.08 -1.08
C SER A 33 7.87 -4.94 -1.59
N VAL A 34 8.06 -4.52 -2.85
CA VAL A 34 7.26 -3.44 -3.46
C VAL A 34 5.80 -3.87 -3.67
N PHE A 35 5.55 -5.13 -4.03
CA PHE A 35 4.18 -5.67 -4.12
C PHE A 35 3.45 -5.55 -2.78
N TYR A 36 4.10 -5.94 -1.68
CA TYR A 36 3.49 -5.84 -0.36
C TYR A 36 3.41 -4.40 0.16
N CYS A 37 4.25 -3.48 -0.35
CA CYS A 37 4.08 -2.04 -0.12
C CYS A 37 2.77 -1.52 -0.71
N GLU A 38 2.44 -1.94 -1.94
CA GLU A 38 1.17 -1.62 -2.61
C GLU A 38 -0.01 -2.17 -1.80
N GLN A 39 0.02 -3.46 -1.44
CA GLN A 39 -1.04 -4.11 -0.67
C GLN A 39 -1.27 -3.45 0.70
N ALA A 40 -0.19 -3.11 1.42
CA ALA A 40 -0.29 -2.44 2.70
C ALA A 40 -0.95 -1.05 2.57
N ALA A 41 -0.52 -0.25 1.60
CA ALA A 41 -1.11 1.07 1.33
C ALA A 41 -2.60 0.95 0.97
N GLN A 42 -2.95 0.03 0.06
CA GLN A 42 -4.33 -0.20 -0.35
C GLN A 42 -5.22 -0.53 0.85
N LYS A 43 -4.82 -1.51 1.66
CA LYS A 43 -5.63 -1.99 2.78
C LYS A 43 -5.72 -0.98 3.91
N ALA A 44 -4.68 -0.18 4.14
CA ALA A 44 -4.72 0.92 5.10
C ALA A 44 -5.71 2.01 4.69
N LEU A 45 -5.69 2.44 3.41
CA LEU A 45 -6.61 3.44 2.89
C LEU A 45 -8.06 2.92 2.91
N LYS A 46 -8.28 1.67 2.50
CA LYS A 46 -9.60 1.01 2.55
C LYS A 46 -10.13 0.88 3.98
N GLY A 47 -9.27 0.50 4.93
CA GLY A 47 -9.63 0.45 6.35
C GLY A 47 -10.01 1.82 6.91
N LEU A 48 -9.34 2.89 6.49
CA LEU A 48 -9.69 4.26 6.87
C LEU A 48 -11.01 4.73 6.26
N LEU A 49 -11.28 4.41 4.99
CA LEU A 49 -12.57 4.71 4.36
C LEU A 49 -13.70 4.04 5.13
N LEU A 50 -13.55 2.73 5.41
CA LEU A 50 -14.52 1.95 6.16
C LEU A 50 -14.78 2.53 7.55
N HIS A 51 -13.73 2.96 8.26
CA HIS A 51 -13.85 3.63 9.57
C HIS A 51 -14.65 4.95 9.49
N ARG A 52 -14.53 5.69 8.39
CA ARG A 52 -15.15 7.02 8.24
C ARG A 52 -16.57 6.97 7.70
N THR A 53 -16.87 6.02 6.82
CA THR A 53 -18.14 5.98 6.10
C THR A 53 -19.07 4.87 6.59
N SER A 54 -18.55 3.90 7.35
CA SER A 54 -19.25 2.65 7.70
C SER A 54 -19.77 1.88 6.46
N GLN A 55 -19.20 2.15 5.29
CA GLN A 55 -19.54 1.51 4.03
C GLN A 55 -18.36 0.72 3.50
N MET A 56 -18.66 -0.39 2.82
CA MET A 56 -17.63 -1.19 2.18
C MET A 56 -16.82 -0.34 1.19
N PRO A 57 -15.48 -0.35 1.27
CA PRO A 57 -14.65 0.42 0.37
C PRO A 57 -14.81 -0.08 -1.07
N PRO A 58 -14.67 0.81 -2.07
CA PRO A 58 -14.81 0.41 -3.47
C PRO A 58 -13.82 -0.71 -3.82
N LYS A 59 -14.27 -1.64 -4.66
CA LYS A 59 -13.46 -2.77 -5.18
C LYS A 59 -12.51 -2.31 -6.28
N ILE A 60 -11.73 -1.28 -5.99
CA ILE A 60 -10.71 -0.70 -6.88
C ILE A 60 -9.31 -0.93 -6.30
N HIS A 61 -8.33 -1.02 -7.20
CA HIS A 61 -6.91 -1.16 -6.88
C HIS A 61 -6.11 0.13 -7.15
N ASN A 62 -6.76 1.16 -7.69
CA ASN A 62 -6.12 2.44 -7.95
C ASN A 62 -5.90 3.19 -6.62
N LEU A 63 -4.65 3.28 -6.18
CA LEU A 63 -4.30 3.94 -4.93
C LEU A 63 -4.51 5.46 -4.97
N VAL A 64 -4.42 6.09 -6.15
CA VAL A 64 -4.68 7.52 -6.32
C VAL A 64 -6.12 7.84 -5.96
N GLU A 65 -7.07 7.03 -6.45
CA GLU A 65 -8.49 7.22 -6.16
C GLU A 65 -8.81 6.94 -4.69
N LEU A 66 -8.23 5.88 -4.11
CA LEU A 66 -8.35 5.62 -2.66
C LEU A 66 -7.76 6.77 -1.83
N GLY A 67 -6.63 7.34 -2.27
CA GLY A 67 -6.00 8.53 -1.66
C GLY A 67 -6.89 9.77 -1.76
N ARG A 68 -7.57 9.97 -2.90
CA ARG A 68 -8.55 11.05 -3.09
C ARG A 68 -9.73 10.92 -2.14
N LEU A 69 -10.34 9.73 -2.08
CA LEU A 69 -11.49 9.44 -1.21
C LEU A 69 -11.15 9.58 0.29
N THR A 70 -9.91 9.24 0.68
CA THR A 70 -9.45 9.42 2.06
C THR A 70 -8.97 10.84 2.36
N GLY A 71 -8.74 11.68 1.36
CA GLY A 71 -8.24 13.04 1.56
C GLY A 71 -6.78 13.10 2.01
N VAL A 72 -5.92 12.20 1.52
CA VAL A 72 -4.46 12.34 1.72
C VAL A 72 -3.95 13.61 1.02
N SER A 73 -2.81 14.15 1.47
CA SER A 73 -2.20 15.34 0.85
C SER A 73 -1.75 15.06 -0.58
N ARG A 74 -1.58 16.12 -1.39
CA ARG A 74 -1.10 15.99 -2.77
C ARG A 74 0.23 15.22 -2.88
N PRO A 75 1.28 15.52 -2.09
CA PRO A 75 2.53 14.76 -2.15
C PRO A 75 2.37 13.27 -1.83
N MET A 76 1.42 12.91 -0.96
CA MET A 76 1.12 11.52 -0.66
C MET A 76 0.37 10.86 -1.82
N ARG A 77 -0.55 11.57 -2.50
CA ARG A 77 -1.19 11.07 -3.72
C ARG A 77 -0.19 10.84 -4.85
N ASP A 78 0.80 11.72 -5.00
CA ASP A 78 1.84 11.55 -6.02
C ASP A 78 2.64 10.26 -5.76
N PHE A 79 3.01 9.99 -4.51
CA PHE A 79 3.60 8.70 -4.13
C PHE A 79 2.67 7.50 -4.41
N LEU A 80 1.37 7.62 -4.12
CA LEU A 80 0.40 6.55 -4.40
C LEU A 80 0.26 6.32 -5.91
N ALA A 81 0.40 7.36 -6.74
CA ALA A 81 0.41 7.24 -8.20
C ALA A 81 1.62 6.45 -8.67
N GLU A 82 2.81 6.72 -8.13
CA GLU A 82 4.02 5.94 -8.41
C GLU A 82 3.88 4.48 -7.96
N LEU A 83 3.24 4.23 -6.81
CA LEU A 83 3.10 2.89 -6.25
C LEU A 83 2.03 2.03 -6.97
N THR A 84 0.96 2.65 -7.49
CA THR A 84 -0.18 1.96 -8.12
C THR A 84 0.19 0.93 -9.22
N PRO A 85 1.02 1.24 -10.23
CA PRO A 85 1.32 0.29 -11.30
C PRO A 85 2.08 -0.96 -10.81
N HIS A 86 2.76 -0.87 -9.65
CA HIS A 86 3.49 -2.00 -9.10
C HIS A 86 2.58 -3.14 -8.63
N TYR A 87 1.26 -2.93 -8.50
CA TYR A 87 0.33 -4.05 -8.36
C TYR A 87 0.46 -5.04 -9.52
N MET A 88 0.64 -4.57 -10.76
CA MET A 88 0.78 -5.43 -11.93
C MET A 88 2.25 -5.75 -12.25
N ILE A 89 3.12 -4.73 -12.27
CA ILE A 89 4.51 -4.86 -12.74
C ILE A 89 5.31 -5.86 -11.89
N THR A 90 5.06 -5.97 -10.58
CA THR A 90 5.82 -6.92 -9.74
C THR A 90 5.43 -8.39 -9.95
N ARG A 91 4.33 -8.67 -10.68
CA ARG A 91 3.76 -10.02 -10.81
C ARG A 91 3.76 -10.57 -12.23
N TYR A 92 3.66 -9.71 -13.23
CA TYR A 92 3.37 -10.10 -14.60
C TYR A 92 4.52 -9.70 -15.52
N PRO A 93 5.33 -10.66 -16.01
CA PRO A 93 6.44 -10.37 -16.92
C PRO A 93 6.01 -9.66 -18.20
N ASP A 94 4.80 -9.91 -18.70
CA ASP A 94 4.19 -9.23 -19.84
C ASP A 94 3.85 -7.76 -19.56
N ALA A 95 3.45 -7.43 -18.33
CA ALA A 95 3.27 -6.04 -17.89
C ALA A 95 4.62 -5.35 -17.59
N ALA A 96 5.62 -6.12 -17.16
CA ALA A 96 6.96 -5.65 -16.83
C ALA A 96 7.87 -5.49 -18.05
N GLY A 97 7.62 -6.24 -19.13
CA GLY A 97 8.52 -6.37 -20.28
C GLY A 97 9.84 -7.11 -19.96
N ALA A 98 9.93 -7.77 -18.80
CA ALA A 98 11.14 -8.43 -18.30
C ALA A 98 10.79 -9.45 -17.19
N VAL A 99 11.77 -10.22 -16.73
CA VAL A 99 11.66 -10.92 -15.44
C VAL A 99 11.47 -9.86 -14.35
N THR A 100 10.43 -9.99 -13.54
CA THR A 100 9.99 -8.90 -12.65
C THR A 100 11.07 -8.51 -11.63
N SER A 101 11.84 -9.46 -11.11
CA SER A 101 12.95 -9.23 -10.18
C SER A 101 14.02 -8.29 -10.74
N ASP A 102 14.29 -8.36 -12.05
CA ASP A 102 15.38 -7.61 -12.69
C ASP A 102 15.14 -6.10 -12.71
N LEU A 103 13.88 -5.68 -12.52
CA LEU A 103 13.47 -4.27 -12.48
C LEU A 103 13.68 -3.62 -11.12
N TYR A 104 13.97 -4.39 -10.06
CA TYR A 104 14.01 -3.89 -8.69
C TYR A 104 15.38 -4.10 -8.05
N ASN A 105 15.78 -3.10 -7.27
CA ASN A 105 16.97 -3.15 -6.44
C ASN A 105 16.64 -2.62 -5.02
N GLY A 106 17.59 -2.79 -4.10
CA GLY A 106 17.42 -2.37 -2.71
C GLY A 106 17.10 -0.89 -2.55
N ARG A 107 17.67 -0.01 -3.39
CA ARG A 107 17.38 1.44 -3.33
C ARG A 107 15.92 1.72 -3.67
N LEU A 108 15.41 1.12 -4.74
CA LEU A 108 14.03 1.29 -5.18
C LEU A 108 13.04 0.72 -4.15
N SER A 109 13.29 -0.50 -3.69
CA SER A 109 12.46 -1.15 -2.66
C SER A 109 12.43 -0.33 -1.37
N LEU A 110 13.58 0.19 -0.90
CA LEU A 110 13.65 1.02 0.30
C LEU A 110 12.88 2.35 0.15
N ARG A 111 12.89 2.96 -1.05
CA ARG A 111 12.11 4.16 -1.35
C ARG A 111 10.61 3.89 -1.17
N PHE A 112 10.12 2.80 -1.73
CA PHE A 112 8.71 2.40 -1.59
C PHE A 112 8.34 2.03 -0.15
N LEU A 113 9.19 1.30 0.57
CA LEU A 113 8.98 1.02 1.99
C LEU A 113 8.81 2.29 2.81
N ARG A 114 9.71 3.27 2.63
CA ARG A 114 9.66 4.55 3.35
C ARG A 114 8.39 5.34 3.01
N GLY A 115 8.00 5.37 1.74
CA GLY A 115 6.76 6.03 1.32
C GLY A 115 5.51 5.35 1.87
N THR A 116 5.44 4.02 1.79
CA THR A 116 4.33 3.24 2.34
C THR A 116 4.24 3.39 3.85
N LYS A 117 5.37 3.44 4.57
CA LYS A 117 5.39 3.72 6.01
C LYS A 117 4.71 5.05 6.35
N LYS A 118 4.98 6.11 5.59
CA LYS A 118 4.33 7.42 5.76
C LYS A 118 2.81 7.34 5.53
N VAL A 119 2.35 6.57 4.54
CA VAL A 119 0.92 6.32 4.30
C VAL A 119 0.30 5.58 5.50
N MET A 120 0.96 4.52 5.98
CA MET A 120 0.53 3.74 7.13
C MET A 120 0.39 4.60 8.40
N GLU A 121 1.40 5.41 8.71
CA GLU A 121 1.39 6.33 9.86
C GLU A 121 0.27 7.38 9.75
N TRP A 122 0.07 7.92 8.56
CA TRP A 122 -1.01 8.87 8.29
C TRP A 122 -2.39 8.24 8.48
N CYS A 123 -2.62 7.03 7.98
CA CYS A 123 -3.87 6.29 8.21
C CYS A 123 -4.07 5.99 9.69
N ARG A 124 -3.04 5.51 10.38
CA ARG A 124 -3.08 5.20 11.83
C ARG A 124 -3.50 6.41 12.65
N SER A 125 -2.99 7.61 12.33
CA SER A 125 -3.34 8.84 13.05
C SER A 125 -4.83 9.22 12.96
N ARG A 126 -5.54 8.68 11.95
CA ARG A 126 -6.95 8.97 11.63
C ARG A 126 -7.91 7.82 11.95
N LEU A 127 -7.37 6.69 12.41
CA LEU A 127 -8.11 5.53 12.92
C LEU A 127 -8.33 5.67 14.44
N ARG A 128 -8.79 6.84 14.90
CA ARG A 128 -9.05 7.15 16.32
C ARG A 128 -10.54 7.38 16.60
#